data_AF-A0A4Q6JBT9-F1
#
_entry.id   AF-A0A4Q6JBT9-F1
#
_cell.length_a   1.000
_cell.length_b   1.000
_cell.length_c   1.000
_cell.angle_alpha   90.00
_cell.angle_beta   90.00
_cell.angle_gamma   90.00
#
_symmetry.space_group_name_H-M   'P 1'
#
loop_
_entity.id
_entity.type
_entity.pdbx_description
1 polymer ?
#
loop_
_entity_poly.entity_id
_entity_poly.type
_entity_poly.pdbx_seq_one_letter_code
_entity_poly.pdbx_strand_id
1 'polypeptide(L)'
;MKNLKGTLSNTFGGFLTVRGTATFSDIVALSEPKDYQRDTIPEHLRDIEQFYDRGEAVFFPEVILSLELKFDFNDNSAPSLNGSPTNHVLMGEKFKSNVNDILVSPTKSGLATISIPDGLIPFGRIDGNHRLSAQNTSNVLTEEIPFCIVLFNSDIVEKNEKSLFFNINSKGRPLTTEETLKSIIDDEMNFSSSELQNNPSFGWQYYFAREIKKQINFTLLPNLKSSILPNLRSFLVNTINLMLKKEVLPKEESGTGQFLSLLSSVNSLFDNTELAQIKSSGLLSAFIYYQHMSPQKVHLFSNWVVKNHIFELTDMRVDEFIKIFDKIAESKRKEVFISMQFSDDTQQNFEAIKNAIDEINDEFNENIGIREIRIDQFNTGYSYDINDEILSLIETCGLLVADLSKGNKNVYHEIGYLMGLNKGQGLNHDNFILIHNSSVGNASQDVGFNLVSIKQLRVNDTNSLRLKLKEQIKIYYGL
;
A
#
# COMPACT_ATOMS: atom_id res chain seq x y z
N MET A 1 -4.09 -22.30 42.00
CA MET A 1 -2.79 -22.81 41.48
C MET A 1 -3.05 -23.49 40.16
N LYS A 2 -2.21 -23.26 39.16
CA LYS A 2 -2.39 -23.73 37.78
C LYS A 2 -1.28 -24.70 37.39
N ASN A 3 -1.63 -25.80 36.73
CA ASN A 3 -0.68 -26.89 36.43
C ASN A 3 -0.58 -27.13 34.93
N LEU A 4 0.61 -26.96 34.36
CA LEU A 4 0.92 -27.36 33.00
C LEU A 4 1.69 -28.68 33.02
N LYS A 5 1.30 -29.63 32.18
CA LYS A 5 1.93 -30.95 32.09
C LYS A 5 2.49 -31.17 30.69
N GLY A 6 3.64 -31.80 30.61
CA GLY A 6 4.28 -32.10 29.34
C GLY A 6 5.44 -33.06 29.45
N THR A 7 5.99 -33.42 28.30
CA THR A 7 7.21 -34.23 28.18
C THR A 7 8.41 -33.36 28.52
N LEU A 8 9.21 -33.81 29.48
CA LEU A 8 10.50 -33.22 29.84
C LEU A 8 11.56 -33.78 28.91
N SER A 9 12.26 -32.91 28.18
CA SER A 9 13.29 -33.34 27.23
C SER A 9 14.43 -32.35 27.14
N ASN A 10 15.64 -32.87 26.92
CA ASN A 10 16.79 -32.06 26.56
C ASN A 10 16.89 -31.99 25.03
N THR A 11 16.75 -30.80 24.44
CA THR A 11 16.74 -30.62 22.99
C THR A 11 18.15 -30.37 22.45
N PHE A 12 18.31 -30.48 21.12
CA PHE A 12 19.56 -30.14 20.43
C PHE A 12 20.02 -28.72 20.82
N GLY A 13 21.26 -28.59 21.29
CA GLY A 13 21.79 -27.34 21.85
C GLY A 13 21.74 -27.24 23.39
N GLY A 14 21.22 -28.26 24.09
CA GLY A 14 21.32 -28.36 25.56
C GLY A 14 20.23 -27.62 26.34
N PHE A 15 19.14 -27.23 25.68
CA PHE A 15 18.00 -26.59 26.35
C PHE A 15 17.08 -27.65 26.95
N LEU A 16 16.79 -27.49 28.25
CA LEU A 16 15.80 -28.30 28.94
C LEU A 16 14.41 -27.73 28.67
N THR A 17 13.49 -28.56 28.18
CA THR A 17 12.16 -28.13 27.76
C THR A 17 11.05 -29.00 28.33
N VAL A 18 9.88 -28.41 28.54
CA VAL A 18 8.62 -29.10 28.81
C VAL A 18 7.66 -28.84 27.66
N ARG A 19 7.28 -29.89 26.93
CA ARG A 19 6.38 -29.81 25.76
C ARG A 19 5.04 -30.48 26.03
N GLY A 20 3.93 -29.79 25.78
CA GLY A 20 2.59 -30.31 26.05
C GLY A 20 1.49 -29.50 25.39
N THR A 21 0.26 -29.68 25.83
CA THR A 21 -0.90 -28.90 25.42
C THR A 21 -1.54 -28.21 26.62
N ALA A 22 -2.10 -27.03 26.38
CA ALA A 22 -2.86 -26.27 27.36
C ALA A 22 -3.91 -25.42 26.64
N THR A 23 -4.94 -24.96 27.34
CA THR A 23 -5.93 -24.09 26.71
C THR A 23 -5.29 -22.78 26.26
N PHE A 24 -5.74 -22.22 25.14
CA PHE A 24 -5.24 -20.95 24.63
C PHE A 24 -5.33 -19.85 25.69
N SER A 25 -6.48 -19.75 26.37
CA SER A 25 -6.68 -18.80 27.48
C SER A 25 -5.68 -19.00 28.61
N ASP A 26 -5.29 -20.24 28.89
CA ASP A 26 -4.30 -20.53 29.92
C ASP A 26 -2.91 -20.01 29.56
N ILE A 27 -2.48 -20.24 28.33
CA ILE A 27 -1.18 -19.77 27.83
C ILE A 27 -1.15 -18.25 27.78
N VAL A 28 -2.23 -17.61 27.31
CA VAL A 28 -2.34 -16.15 27.27
C VAL A 28 -2.24 -15.55 28.68
N ALA A 29 -2.99 -16.09 29.64
CA ALA A 29 -3.02 -15.58 31.01
C ALA A 29 -1.68 -15.76 31.76
N LEU A 30 -0.87 -16.74 31.36
CA LEU A 30 0.39 -17.07 32.02
C LEU A 30 1.64 -16.51 31.30
N SER A 31 1.47 -15.85 30.15
CA SER A 31 2.61 -15.39 29.33
C SER A 31 2.50 -13.95 28.84
N GLU A 32 3.65 -13.28 28.76
CA GLU A 32 3.78 -11.90 28.29
C GLU A 32 4.80 -11.77 27.15
N PRO A 33 4.61 -10.81 26.22
CA PRO A 33 5.65 -10.43 25.28
C PRO A 33 6.87 -9.84 26.00
N LYS A 34 8.02 -9.88 25.34
CA LYS A 34 9.27 -9.28 25.80
C LYS A 34 9.68 -8.15 24.85
N ASP A 35 10.48 -7.21 25.34
CA ASP A 35 10.84 -5.95 24.67
C ASP A 35 11.55 -6.12 23.31
N TYR A 36 12.16 -7.27 23.05
CA TYR A 36 12.82 -7.56 21.77
C TYR A 36 11.84 -7.98 20.65
N GLN A 37 10.55 -8.08 20.97
CA GLN A 37 9.51 -8.44 20.00
C GLN A 37 8.93 -7.21 19.33
N ARG A 38 8.47 -7.38 18.08
CA ARG A 38 7.80 -6.30 17.33
C ARG A 38 6.40 -6.06 17.89
N ASP A 39 5.98 -4.79 17.86
CA ASP A 39 4.59 -4.42 18.09
C ASP A 39 3.67 -5.15 17.12
N THR A 40 2.47 -5.49 17.59
CA THR A 40 1.46 -6.16 16.77
C THR A 40 0.95 -5.22 15.68
N ILE A 41 0.94 -5.69 14.44
CA ILE A 41 0.37 -4.96 13.30
C ILE A 41 -1.15 -5.18 13.28
N PRO A 42 -2.00 -4.13 13.39
CA PRO A 42 -3.46 -4.28 13.51
C PRO A 42 -4.14 -4.94 12.30
N GLU A 43 -3.64 -4.76 11.07
CA GLU A 43 -4.14 -5.52 9.91
C GLU A 43 -3.85 -7.01 10.08
N HIS A 44 -2.62 -7.36 10.46
CA HIS A 44 -2.20 -8.76 10.56
C HIS A 44 -2.93 -9.51 11.69
N LEU A 45 -3.23 -8.85 12.81
CA LEU A 45 -4.05 -9.43 13.87
C LEU A 45 -5.46 -9.76 13.39
N ARG A 46 -6.09 -8.86 12.63
CA ARG A 46 -7.43 -9.11 12.06
C ARG A 46 -7.43 -10.30 11.11
N ASP A 47 -6.38 -10.47 10.32
CA ASP A 47 -6.25 -11.65 9.44
C ASP A 47 -6.16 -12.95 10.24
N ILE A 48 -5.41 -12.94 11.36
CA ILE A 48 -5.29 -14.10 12.28
C ILE A 48 -6.63 -14.38 12.98
N GLU A 49 -7.32 -13.35 13.48
CA GLU A 49 -8.63 -13.50 14.13
C GLU A 49 -9.66 -14.10 13.17
N GLN A 50 -9.71 -13.58 11.93
CA GLN A 50 -10.55 -14.15 10.88
C GLN A 50 -10.17 -15.59 10.55
N PHE A 51 -8.88 -15.94 10.54
CA PHE A 51 -8.44 -17.32 10.32
C PHE A 51 -8.94 -18.25 11.43
N TYR A 52 -8.87 -17.81 12.69
CA TYR A 52 -9.37 -18.57 13.83
C TYR A 52 -10.89 -18.73 13.83
N ASP A 53 -11.65 -17.70 13.44
CA ASP A 53 -13.11 -17.75 13.38
C ASP A 53 -13.64 -18.68 12.27
N ARG A 54 -12.87 -18.92 11.20
CA ARG A 54 -13.29 -19.72 10.04
C ARG A 54 -13.40 -21.22 10.33
N GLY A 55 -12.63 -21.76 11.28
CA GLY A 55 -12.70 -23.16 11.72
C GLY A 55 -12.22 -24.24 10.73
N GLU A 56 -12.08 -23.94 9.43
CA GLU A 56 -11.57 -24.88 8.42
C GLU A 56 -10.04 -24.88 8.37
N ALA A 57 -9.42 -26.08 8.44
CA ALA A 57 -7.96 -26.28 8.38
C ALA A 57 -7.13 -25.44 9.38
N VAL A 58 -7.73 -25.08 10.52
CA VAL A 58 -7.06 -24.31 11.58
C VAL A 58 -6.07 -25.22 12.31
N PHE A 59 -4.78 -25.09 12.00
CA PHE A 59 -3.69 -25.67 12.77
C PHE A 59 -2.99 -24.57 13.56
N PHE A 60 -2.91 -24.72 14.88
CA PHE A 60 -2.20 -23.79 15.74
C PHE A 60 -0.76 -24.28 15.99
N PRO A 61 0.27 -23.63 15.41
CA PRO A 61 1.65 -24.07 15.58
C PRO A 61 2.11 -23.94 17.04
N GLU A 62 3.03 -24.80 17.45
CA GLU A 62 3.65 -24.78 18.78
C GLU A 62 4.14 -23.36 19.13
N VAL A 63 3.75 -22.86 20.30
CA VAL A 63 4.29 -21.61 20.86
C VAL A 63 5.51 -21.92 21.72
N ILE A 64 6.53 -21.07 21.62
CA ILE A 64 7.77 -21.24 22.38
C ILE A 64 7.77 -20.20 23.49
N LEU A 65 7.85 -20.67 24.73
CA LEU A 65 7.81 -19.89 25.95
C LEU A 65 9.11 -20.10 26.73
N SER A 66 9.50 -19.13 27.54
CA SER A 66 10.59 -19.24 28.52
C SER A 66 10.03 -19.33 29.92
N LEU A 67 10.70 -20.08 30.81
CA LEU A 67 10.47 -20.04 32.25
C LEU A 67 11.81 -19.87 32.95
N GLU A 68 11.94 -18.78 33.72
CA GLU A 68 13.08 -18.55 34.60
C GLU A 68 12.91 -19.33 35.91
N LEU A 69 13.83 -20.25 36.20
CA LEU A 69 13.88 -21.00 37.45
C LEU A 69 14.60 -20.18 38.53
N LYS A 70 13.89 -19.21 39.11
CA LYS A 70 14.42 -18.30 40.13
C LYS A 70 14.81 -19.05 41.39
N PHE A 71 16.04 -18.83 41.86
CA PHE A 71 16.53 -19.36 43.12
C PHE A 71 17.49 -18.36 43.76
N ASP A 72 17.20 -17.92 44.99
CA ASP A 72 18.11 -17.08 45.76
C ASP A 72 19.06 -17.97 46.56
N PHE A 73 20.31 -18.07 46.10
CA PHE A 73 21.37 -18.85 46.75
C PHE A 73 21.86 -18.24 48.08
N ASN A 74 21.50 -16.99 48.39
CA ASN A 74 21.90 -16.33 49.63
C ASN A 74 20.87 -16.51 50.76
N ASP A 75 19.71 -17.08 50.45
CA ASP A 75 18.67 -17.36 51.44
C ASP A 75 19.06 -18.58 52.28
N ASN A 76 19.52 -18.33 53.51
CA ASN A 76 19.92 -19.36 54.46
C ASN A 76 18.76 -20.28 54.91
N SER A 77 17.51 -19.93 54.60
CA SER A 77 16.34 -20.76 54.88
C SER A 77 15.94 -21.68 53.72
N ALA A 78 16.57 -21.52 52.55
CA ALA A 78 16.29 -22.32 51.36
C ALA A 78 16.92 -23.72 51.44
N PRO A 79 16.29 -24.74 50.82
CA PRO A 79 16.90 -26.06 50.69
C PRO A 79 18.22 -25.98 49.91
N SER A 80 19.24 -26.75 50.32
CA SER A 80 20.50 -26.81 49.58
C SER A 80 20.27 -27.36 48.17
N LEU A 81 20.57 -26.55 47.14
CA LEU A 81 20.50 -26.94 45.74
C LEU A 81 21.91 -27.26 45.22
N ASN A 82 22.16 -28.50 44.80
CA ASN A 82 23.44 -28.90 44.21
C ASN A 82 23.45 -28.57 42.71
N GLY A 83 24.18 -27.53 42.32
CA GLY A 83 24.29 -27.09 40.93
C GLY A 83 23.17 -26.13 40.52
N SER A 84 22.91 -26.04 39.21
CA SER A 84 21.89 -25.13 38.69
C SER A 84 20.47 -25.71 38.80
N PRO A 85 19.42 -24.87 38.92
CA PRO A 85 18.02 -25.31 38.89
C PRO A 85 17.69 -26.23 37.70
N THR A 86 18.18 -25.92 36.50
CA THR A 86 17.96 -26.76 35.31
C THR A 86 18.59 -28.15 35.44
N ASN A 87 19.79 -28.25 36.03
CA ASN A 87 20.47 -29.54 36.23
C ASN A 87 19.74 -30.39 37.25
N HIS A 88 19.22 -29.78 38.31
CA HIS A 88 18.42 -30.45 39.33
C HIS A 88 17.15 -31.08 38.72
N VAL A 89 16.43 -30.32 37.88
CA VAL A 89 15.25 -30.84 37.14
C VAL A 89 15.65 -31.94 36.15
N LEU A 90 16.78 -31.79 35.44
CA LEU A 90 17.28 -32.79 34.49
C LEU A 90 17.61 -34.14 35.17
N MET A 91 18.09 -34.11 36.42
CA MET A 91 18.33 -35.32 37.23
C MET A 91 17.05 -36.00 37.72
N GLY A 92 15.88 -35.44 37.38
CA GLY A 92 14.57 -35.96 37.79
C GLY A 92 14.14 -35.50 39.19
N GLU A 93 14.84 -34.52 39.78
CA GLU A 93 14.55 -34.00 41.10
C GLU A 93 13.53 -32.85 41.03
N LYS A 94 12.72 -32.70 42.08
CA LYS A 94 11.69 -31.65 42.15
C LYS A 94 12.35 -30.32 42.49
N PHE A 95 12.17 -29.33 41.64
CA PHE A 95 12.63 -27.97 41.90
C PHE A 95 11.46 -27.09 42.37
N LYS A 96 11.60 -26.46 43.54
CA LYS A 96 10.69 -25.42 44.03
C LYS A 96 11.45 -24.11 44.20
N SER A 97 11.00 -23.05 43.53
CA SER A 97 11.57 -21.71 43.73
C SER A 97 11.29 -21.20 45.14
N ASN A 98 12.32 -20.66 45.81
CA ASN A 98 12.17 -19.91 47.06
C ASN A 98 11.82 -18.42 46.84
N VAL A 99 11.75 -17.98 45.58
CA VAL A 99 11.45 -16.59 45.21
C VAL A 99 9.98 -16.39 44.86
N ASN A 100 9.40 -17.32 44.08
CA ASN A 100 8.04 -17.18 43.54
C ASN A 100 7.18 -18.45 43.66
N ASP A 101 7.62 -19.44 44.45
CA ASP A 101 6.90 -20.69 44.72
C ASP A 101 6.56 -21.57 43.49
N ILE A 102 7.10 -21.26 42.30
CA ILE A 102 6.93 -22.11 41.12
C ILE A 102 7.60 -23.46 41.36
N LEU A 103 6.87 -24.54 41.06
CA LEU A 103 7.32 -25.92 41.25
C LEU A 103 7.40 -26.63 39.89
N VAL A 104 8.57 -27.19 39.58
CA VAL A 104 8.77 -28.12 38.47
C VAL A 104 8.98 -29.51 39.04
N SER A 105 8.07 -30.42 38.75
CA SER A 105 8.07 -31.81 39.25
C SER A 105 8.21 -32.81 38.11
N PRO A 106 9.45 -33.27 37.81
CA PRO A 106 9.68 -34.39 36.92
C PRO A 106 9.09 -35.70 37.46
N THR A 107 8.79 -36.62 36.54
CA THR A 107 8.41 -38.00 36.84
C THR A 107 9.41 -38.96 36.20
N LYS A 108 9.47 -40.19 36.71
CA LYS A 108 10.31 -41.26 36.15
C LYS A 108 9.95 -41.64 34.71
N SER A 109 8.77 -41.25 34.22
CA SER A 109 8.30 -41.51 32.87
C SER A 109 8.74 -40.45 31.85
N GLY A 110 9.58 -39.49 32.25
CA GLY A 110 10.00 -38.38 31.37
C GLY A 110 8.94 -37.30 31.19
N LEU A 111 7.94 -37.24 32.08
CA LEU A 111 6.98 -36.13 32.12
C LEU A 111 7.39 -35.13 33.19
N ALA A 112 6.94 -33.89 33.08
CA ALA A 112 7.04 -32.89 34.12
C ALA A 112 5.72 -32.14 34.31
N THR A 113 5.45 -31.76 35.55
CA THR A 113 4.38 -30.82 35.89
C THR A 113 4.99 -29.50 36.37
N ILE A 114 4.61 -28.40 35.74
CA ILE A 114 4.92 -27.04 36.18
C ILE A 114 3.69 -26.52 36.93
N SER A 115 3.84 -26.27 38.24
CA SER A 115 2.79 -25.74 39.10
C SER A 115 3.05 -24.27 39.38
N ILE A 116 2.07 -23.42 39.07
CA ILE A 116 2.17 -21.96 39.07
C ILE A 116 1.18 -21.41 40.10
N PRO A 117 1.64 -20.66 41.10
CA PRO A 117 0.78 -19.91 42.02
C PRO A 117 -0.18 -18.95 41.29
N ASP A 118 -1.33 -18.67 41.90
CA ASP A 118 -2.33 -17.79 41.29
C ASP A 118 -1.82 -16.35 41.21
N GLY A 119 -2.16 -15.65 40.11
CA GLY A 119 -1.77 -14.25 39.89
C GLY A 119 -0.38 -14.03 39.31
N LEU A 120 0.40 -15.09 39.05
CA LEU A 120 1.70 -14.98 38.40
C LEU A 120 1.61 -15.12 36.87
N ILE A 121 2.46 -14.38 36.17
CA ILE A 121 2.67 -14.45 34.71
C ILE A 121 4.12 -14.86 34.48
N PRO A 122 4.46 -16.15 34.64
CA PRO A 122 5.86 -16.57 34.72
C PRO A 122 6.54 -16.74 33.37
N PHE A 123 5.78 -16.76 32.26
CA PHE A 123 6.32 -17.12 30.96
C PHE A 123 6.65 -15.91 30.09
N GLY A 124 7.87 -15.85 29.57
CA GLY A 124 8.19 -14.96 28.47
C GLY A 124 7.84 -15.60 27.13
N ARG A 125 7.23 -14.86 26.21
CA ARG A 125 6.98 -15.36 24.85
C ARG A 125 8.29 -15.30 24.05
N ILE A 126 8.77 -16.42 23.52
CA ILE A 126 9.91 -16.45 22.59
C ILE A 126 9.39 -16.46 21.15
N ASP A 127 8.41 -17.30 20.82
CA ASP A 127 7.75 -17.33 19.51
C ASP A 127 6.22 -17.48 19.63
N GLY A 128 5.49 -16.86 18.69
CA GLY A 128 4.03 -16.94 18.60
C GLY A 128 3.25 -15.78 19.23
N ASN A 129 3.89 -14.65 19.51
CA ASN A 129 3.22 -13.51 20.15
C ASN A 129 2.02 -12.95 19.36
N HIS A 130 2.13 -12.80 18.04
CA HIS A 130 1.01 -12.36 17.19
C HIS A 130 -0.16 -13.35 17.25
N ARG A 131 0.13 -14.67 17.27
CA ARG A 131 -0.88 -15.73 17.39
C ARG A 131 -1.61 -15.68 18.75
N LEU A 132 -0.87 -15.46 19.83
CA LEU A 132 -1.44 -15.33 21.19
C LEU A 132 -2.10 -13.98 21.48
N SER A 133 -1.94 -13.00 20.58
CA SER A 133 -2.53 -11.66 20.73
C SER A 133 -3.91 -11.53 20.08
N ALA A 134 -4.32 -12.49 19.24
CA ALA A 134 -5.64 -12.57 18.63
C ALA A 134 -6.69 -13.12 19.63
N GLN A 135 -6.96 -12.34 20.68
CA GLN A 135 -7.79 -12.75 21.83
C GLN A 135 -9.29 -12.46 21.64
N ASN A 136 -9.68 -11.72 20.60
CA ASN A 136 -11.08 -11.35 20.36
C ASN A 136 -11.91 -12.50 19.75
N THR A 137 -11.26 -13.61 19.40
CA THR A 137 -11.89 -14.80 18.81
C THR A 137 -12.37 -15.73 19.91
N SER A 138 -13.66 -15.68 20.25
CA SER A 138 -14.27 -16.52 21.30
C SER A 138 -14.14 -18.02 21.05
N ASN A 139 -13.96 -18.43 19.78
CA ASN A 139 -13.90 -19.84 19.38
C ASN A 139 -12.58 -20.53 19.77
N VAL A 140 -11.47 -19.80 19.97
CA VAL A 140 -10.15 -20.42 20.21
C VAL A 140 -9.76 -20.43 21.69
N LEU A 141 -10.40 -19.64 22.54
CA LEU A 141 -10.00 -19.48 23.95
C LEU A 141 -10.01 -20.78 24.76
N THR A 142 -10.90 -21.71 24.43
CA THR A 142 -11.05 -23.01 25.09
C THR A 142 -10.29 -24.15 24.41
N GLU A 143 -9.73 -23.92 23.22
CA GLU A 143 -9.03 -24.94 22.45
C GLU A 143 -7.65 -25.24 23.05
N GLU A 144 -7.24 -26.51 22.96
CA GLU A 144 -5.90 -26.92 23.36
C GLU A 144 -4.88 -26.55 22.29
N ILE A 145 -3.87 -25.77 22.67
CA ILE A 145 -2.75 -25.41 21.81
C ILE A 145 -1.45 -26.06 22.27
N PRO A 146 -0.57 -26.48 21.34
CA PRO A 146 0.74 -27.00 21.68
C PRO A 146 1.67 -25.90 22.20
N PHE A 147 2.44 -26.21 23.25
CA PHE A 147 3.47 -25.33 23.80
C PHE A 147 4.80 -26.06 23.98
N CYS A 148 5.88 -25.28 23.93
CA CYS A 148 7.22 -25.66 24.38
C CYS A 148 7.74 -24.62 25.37
N ILE A 149 7.89 -25.00 26.63
CA ILE A 149 8.46 -24.14 27.67
C ILE A 149 9.93 -24.48 27.84
N VAL A 150 10.81 -23.52 27.57
CA VAL A 150 12.26 -23.63 27.76
C VAL A 150 12.63 -23.16 29.16
N LEU A 151 13.30 -24.03 29.92
CA LEU A 151 13.70 -23.75 31.30
C LEU A 151 15.08 -23.08 31.32
N PHE A 152 15.18 -21.93 31.99
CA PHE A 152 16.42 -21.17 32.11
C PHE A 152 16.86 -20.99 33.55
N ASN A 153 18.18 -20.93 33.76
CA ASN A 153 18.76 -20.38 34.97
C ASN A 153 18.77 -18.84 34.87
N SER A 154 18.65 -18.16 36.00
CA SER A 154 18.53 -16.70 36.09
C SER A 154 19.70 -15.92 35.47
N ASP A 155 20.91 -16.49 35.45
CA ASP A 155 22.13 -15.84 34.96
C ASP A 155 22.21 -15.71 33.43
N ILE A 156 21.44 -16.51 32.69
CA ILE A 156 21.54 -16.61 31.22
C ILE A 156 20.21 -16.40 30.48
N VAL A 157 19.10 -16.18 31.20
CA VAL A 157 17.75 -16.12 30.64
C VAL A 157 17.63 -15.10 29.50
N GLU A 158 18.01 -13.85 29.75
CA GLU A 158 17.83 -12.76 28.77
C GLU A 158 18.66 -12.98 27.49
N LYS A 159 19.91 -13.44 27.65
CA LYS A 159 20.80 -13.75 26.52
C LYS A 159 20.26 -14.91 25.69
N ASN A 160 19.78 -15.96 26.34
CA ASN A 160 19.29 -17.16 25.65
C ASN A 160 17.95 -16.93 24.97
N GLU A 161 17.03 -16.18 25.60
CA GLU A 161 15.77 -15.77 24.99
C GLU A 161 16.01 -15.01 23.67
N LYS A 162 16.86 -13.96 23.71
CA LYS A 162 17.21 -13.17 22.52
C LYS A 162 17.89 -14.03 21.45
N SER A 163 18.78 -14.93 21.85
CA SER A 163 19.48 -15.82 20.91
C SER A 163 18.54 -16.81 20.25
N LEU A 164 17.61 -17.41 21.00
CA LEU A 164 16.59 -18.31 20.46
C LEU A 164 15.65 -17.56 19.53
N PHE A 165 15.15 -16.40 19.95
CA PHE A 165 14.30 -15.55 19.10
C PHE A 165 14.98 -15.21 17.77
N PHE A 166 16.24 -14.77 17.81
CA PHE A 166 17.03 -14.48 16.61
C PHE A 166 17.19 -15.71 15.73
N ASN A 167 17.57 -16.86 16.29
CA ASN A 167 17.82 -18.07 15.51
C ASN A 167 16.55 -18.60 14.83
N ILE A 168 15.43 -18.61 15.55
CA ILE A 168 14.13 -19.03 14.99
C ILE A 168 13.74 -18.13 13.81
N ASN A 169 13.90 -16.81 13.94
CA ASN A 169 13.40 -15.85 12.96
C ASN A 169 14.39 -15.52 11.81
N SER A 170 15.70 -15.67 12.01
CA SER A 170 16.72 -15.28 11.02
C SER A 170 17.31 -16.44 10.21
N LYS A 171 17.23 -17.68 10.71
CA LYS A 171 17.86 -18.85 10.06
C LYS A 171 16.89 -19.64 9.20
N GLY A 172 15.59 -19.52 9.42
CA GLY A 172 14.59 -19.98 8.47
C GLY A 172 14.62 -19.09 7.23
N ARG A 173 14.82 -19.66 6.04
CA ARG A 173 14.47 -18.96 4.80
C ARG A 173 12.96 -19.11 4.64
N PRO A 174 12.14 -18.08 4.90
CA PRO A 174 10.70 -18.20 4.66
C PRO A 174 10.47 -18.48 3.18
N LEU A 175 9.49 -19.32 2.88
CA LEU A 175 8.99 -19.44 1.52
C LEU A 175 8.53 -18.05 1.06
N THR A 176 8.92 -17.69 -0.15
CA THR A 176 8.42 -16.45 -0.75
C THR A 176 6.92 -16.57 -1.01
N THR A 177 6.23 -15.43 -1.11
CA THR A 177 4.81 -15.39 -1.50
C THR A 177 4.60 -16.11 -2.83
N GLU A 178 5.54 -15.98 -3.77
CA GLU A 178 5.49 -16.66 -5.06
C GLU A 178 5.53 -18.19 -4.94
N GLU A 179 6.43 -18.73 -4.10
CA GLU A 179 6.53 -20.17 -3.85
C GLU A 179 5.28 -20.72 -3.15
N THR A 180 4.73 -19.94 -2.21
CA THR A 180 3.49 -20.30 -1.51
C THR A 180 2.31 -20.32 -2.47
N LEU A 181 2.13 -19.27 -3.26
CA LEU A 181 1.05 -19.17 -4.25
C LEU A 181 1.17 -20.24 -5.34
N LYS A 182 2.38 -20.67 -5.69
CA LYS A 182 2.59 -21.79 -6.61
C LYS A 182 1.91 -23.07 -6.12
N SER A 183 1.97 -23.37 -4.82
CA SER A 183 1.35 -24.58 -4.26
C SER A 183 -0.19 -24.61 -4.35
N ILE A 184 -0.82 -23.44 -4.55
CA ILE A 184 -2.28 -23.30 -4.61
C ILE A 184 -2.75 -23.08 -6.06
N ILE A 185 -2.15 -22.10 -6.74
CA ILE A 185 -2.58 -21.67 -8.08
C ILE A 185 -2.28 -22.74 -9.13
N ASP A 186 -1.15 -23.45 -9.02
CA ASP A 186 -0.76 -24.45 -10.01
C ASP A 186 -1.34 -25.84 -9.73
N ASP A 187 -1.91 -26.08 -8.55
CA ASP A 187 -2.45 -27.37 -8.15
C ASP A 187 -3.96 -27.45 -8.43
N GLU A 188 -4.30 -27.84 -9.66
CA GLU A 188 -5.69 -28.01 -10.10
C GLU A 188 -6.35 -29.28 -9.56
N MET A 189 -5.55 -30.24 -9.04
CA MET A 189 -6.10 -31.48 -8.50
C MET A 189 -6.66 -31.29 -7.09
N ASN A 190 -5.94 -30.55 -6.25
CA ASN A 190 -6.32 -30.34 -4.86
C ASN A 190 -7.13 -29.07 -4.64
N PHE A 191 -6.99 -28.06 -5.50
CA PHE A 191 -7.75 -26.80 -5.41
C PHE A 191 -8.61 -26.61 -6.65
N SER A 192 -9.90 -26.90 -6.55
CA SER A 192 -10.83 -26.73 -7.68
C SER A 192 -11.09 -25.25 -7.99
N SER A 193 -11.58 -24.93 -9.20
CA SER A 193 -11.95 -23.54 -9.54
C SER A 193 -13.05 -22.98 -8.64
N SER A 194 -14.04 -23.81 -8.29
CA SER A 194 -15.10 -23.43 -7.35
C SER A 194 -14.54 -23.13 -5.95
N GLU A 195 -13.57 -23.92 -5.49
CA GLU A 195 -12.91 -23.69 -4.22
C GLU A 195 -12.10 -22.38 -4.23
N LEU A 196 -11.33 -22.11 -5.28
CA LEU A 196 -10.61 -20.84 -5.40
C LEU A 196 -11.55 -19.62 -5.41
N GLN A 197 -12.76 -19.74 -5.97
CA GLN A 197 -13.73 -18.66 -6.04
C GLN A 197 -14.46 -18.42 -4.72
N ASN A 198 -14.85 -19.51 -4.04
CA ASN A 198 -15.85 -19.48 -2.97
C ASN A 198 -15.29 -19.77 -1.58
N ASN A 199 -14.10 -20.39 -1.46
CA ASN A 199 -13.50 -20.63 -0.15
C ASN A 199 -13.07 -19.30 0.49
N PRO A 200 -13.42 -19.01 1.76
CA PRO A 200 -13.03 -17.77 2.44
C PRO A 200 -11.52 -17.50 2.49
N SER A 201 -10.69 -18.55 2.45
CA SER A 201 -9.22 -18.47 2.40
C SER A 201 -8.70 -18.04 1.03
N PHE A 202 -9.53 -18.14 -0.01
CA PHE A 202 -9.23 -17.73 -1.37
C PHE A 202 -10.23 -16.68 -1.84
N GLY A 203 -10.29 -16.48 -3.14
CA GLY A 203 -11.22 -15.55 -3.77
C GLY A 203 -10.95 -15.48 -5.27
N TRP A 204 -11.81 -14.74 -5.96
CA TRP A 204 -11.77 -14.56 -7.42
C TRP A 204 -10.39 -14.18 -7.96
N GLN A 205 -9.56 -13.47 -7.19
CA GLN A 205 -8.18 -13.15 -7.56
C GLN A 205 -7.29 -14.38 -7.76
N TYR A 206 -7.49 -15.47 -7.01
CA TYR A 206 -6.75 -16.72 -7.17
C TYR A 206 -7.20 -17.48 -8.42
N TYR A 207 -8.52 -17.55 -8.62
CA TYR A 207 -9.11 -18.14 -9.82
C TYR A 207 -8.63 -17.44 -11.10
N PHE A 208 -8.75 -16.11 -11.16
CA PHE A 208 -8.26 -15.34 -12.30
C PHE A 208 -6.75 -15.46 -12.46
N ALA A 209 -5.96 -15.45 -11.39
CA ALA A 209 -4.52 -15.65 -11.50
C ALA A 209 -4.17 -17.01 -12.15
N ARG A 210 -4.91 -18.08 -11.81
CA ARG A 210 -4.76 -19.39 -12.47
C ARG A 210 -5.11 -19.32 -13.95
N GLU A 211 -6.28 -18.79 -14.29
CA GLU A 211 -6.77 -18.76 -15.66
C GLU A 211 -5.94 -17.85 -16.57
N ILE A 212 -5.55 -16.67 -16.08
CA ILE A 212 -4.65 -15.76 -16.80
C ILE A 212 -3.29 -16.42 -17.01
N LYS A 213 -2.73 -17.10 -16.00
CA LYS A 213 -1.45 -17.80 -16.13
C LYS A 213 -1.47 -18.91 -17.19
N LYS A 214 -2.60 -19.60 -17.38
CA LYS A 214 -2.76 -20.59 -18.46
C LYS A 214 -2.71 -19.96 -19.85
N GLN A 215 -3.16 -18.71 -19.98
CA GLN A 215 -3.35 -18.01 -21.25
C GLN A 215 -2.22 -17.03 -21.59
N ILE A 216 -1.48 -16.56 -20.60
CA ILE A 216 -0.46 -15.52 -20.79
C ILE A 216 0.67 -16.02 -21.70
N ASN A 217 1.00 -15.23 -22.72
CA ASN A 217 2.10 -15.51 -23.63
C ASN A 217 3.11 -14.38 -23.62
N PHE A 218 4.24 -14.58 -22.94
CA PHE A 218 5.31 -13.58 -22.85
C PHE A 218 6.04 -13.29 -24.16
N THR A 219 5.83 -14.09 -25.21
CA THR A 219 6.29 -13.74 -26.56
C THR A 219 5.53 -12.52 -27.11
N LEU A 220 4.27 -12.35 -26.69
CA LEU A 220 3.40 -11.22 -27.07
C LEU A 220 3.48 -10.06 -26.06
N LEU A 221 4.16 -10.26 -24.92
CA LEU A 221 4.32 -9.25 -23.87
C LEU A 221 5.81 -9.01 -23.56
N PRO A 222 6.66 -8.69 -24.56
CA PRO A 222 8.10 -8.57 -24.37
C PRO A 222 8.48 -7.45 -23.39
N ASN A 223 7.73 -6.34 -23.38
CA ASN A 223 8.03 -5.15 -22.58
C ASN A 223 7.65 -5.31 -21.10
N LEU A 224 6.82 -6.30 -20.77
CA LEU A 224 6.41 -6.60 -19.39
C LEU A 224 7.07 -7.87 -18.83
N LYS A 225 7.74 -8.65 -19.68
CA LYS A 225 8.28 -9.97 -19.34
C LYS A 225 9.26 -9.90 -18.17
N SER A 226 10.22 -8.97 -18.21
CA SER A 226 11.25 -8.81 -17.17
C SER A 226 10.66 -8.44 -15.81
N SER A 227 9.59 -7.62 -15.82
CA SER A 227 8.93 -7.09 -14.62
C SER A 227 7.99 -8.10 -13.98
N ILE A 228 7.24 -8.85 -14.79
CA ILE A 228 6.20 -9.77 -14.31
C ILE A 228 6.75 -11.16 -14.02
N LEU A 229 7.52 -11.73 -14.96
CA LEU A 229 7.84 -13.17 -14.96
C LEU A 229 8.46 -13.69 -13.65
N PRO A 230 9.37 -12.97 -12.97
CA PRO A 230 9.97 -13.45 -11.72
C PRO A 230 8.97 -13.70 -10.58
N ASN A 231 7.88 -12.92 -10.54
CA ASN A 231 6.90 -12.93 -9.45
C ASN A 231 5.46 -12.99 -9.99
N LEU A 232 5.23 -13.78 -11.05
CA LEU A 232 3.99 -13.79 -11.82
C LEU A 232 2.75 -14.00 -10.95
N ARG A 233 2.76 -14.99 -10.06
CA ARG A 233 1.56 -15.33 -9.26
C ARG A 233 1.24 -14.22 -8.27
N SER A 234 2.27 -13.75 -7.58
CA SER A 234 2.15 -12.67 -6.60
C SER A 234 1.65 -11.38 -7.28
N PHE A 235 2.21 -11.05 -8.44
CA PHE A 235 1.76 -9.92 -9.26
C PHE A 235 0.29 -10.07 -9.68
N LEU A 236 -0.11 -11.21 -10.23
CA LEU A 236 -1.48 -11.46 -10.67
C LEU A 236 -2.46 -11.35 -9.49
N VAL A 237 -2.23 -12.09 -8.40
CA VAL A 237 -3.11 -12.09 -7.23
C VAL A 237 -3.26 -10.67 -6.66
N ASN A 238 -2.16 -9.94 -6.48
CA ASN A 238 -2.20 -8.59 -5.90
C ASN A 238 -2.91 -7.59 -6.82
N THR A 239 -2.58 -7.59 -8.11
CA THR A 239 -3.19 -6.67 -9.08
C THR A 239 -4.67 -6.95 -9.25
N ILE A 240 -5.04 -8.21 -9.41
CA ILE A 240 -6.44 -8.61 -9.59
C ILE A 240 -7.24 -8.30 -8.33
N ASN A 241 -6.69 -8.55 -7.13
CA ASN A 241 -7.35 -8.19 -5.87
C ASN A 241 -7.64 -6.67 -5.80
N LEU A 242 -6.68 -5.83 -6.19
CA LEU A 242 -6.90 -4.39 -6.30
C LEU A 242 -8.04 -4.08 -7.29
N MET A 243 -8.00 -4.67 -8.48
CA MET A 243 -9.01 -4.42 -9.51
C MET A 243 -10.41 -4.85 -9.09
N LEU A 244 -10.54 -5.99 -8.42
CA LEU A 244 -11.80 -6.47 -7.86
C LEU A 244 -12.30 -5.53 -6.75
N LYS A 245 -11.42 -5.06 -5.85
CA LYS A 245 -11.77 -4.11 -4.78
C LYS A 245 -12.21 -2.74 -5.32
N LYS A 246 -11.67 -2.34 -6.47
CA LYS A 246 -12.02 -1.08 -7.16
C LYS A 246 -13.15 -1.26 -8.19
N GLU A 247 -13.76 -2.44 -8.24
CA GLU A 247 -14.86 -2.78 -9.17
C GLU A 247 -14.48 -2.59 -10.65
N VAL A 248 -13.19 -2.70 -10.97
CA VAL A 248 -12.63 -2.58 -12.32
C VAL A 248 -12.82 -3.87 -13.12
N LEU A 249 -12.76 -5.02 -12.45
CA LEU A 249 -13.01 -6.33 -13.07
C LEU A 249 -14.31 -6.93 -12.52
N PRO A 250 -15.15 -7.52 -13.38
CA PRO A 250 -16.31 -8.25 -12.91
C PRO A 250 -15.91 -9.60 -12.32
N LYS A 251 -16.67 -10.09 -11.35
CA LYS A 251 -16.51 -11.43 -10.75
C LYS A 251 -17.18 -12.50 -11.60
N GLU A 252 -16.72 -12.66 -12.83
CA GLU A 252 -17.19 -13.64 -13.81
C GLU A 252 -16.09 -13.99 -14.81
N GLU A 253 -16.27 -15.03 -15.63
CA GLU A 253 -15.22 -15.51 -16.56
C GLU A 253 -14.70 -14.45 -17.54
N SER A 254 -15.53 -13.46 -17.89
CA SER A 254 -15.16 -12.35 -18.78
C SER A 254 -13.98 -11.51 -18.22
N GLY A 255 -13.81 -11.47 -16.89
CA GLY A 255 -12.76 -10.72 -16.21
C GLY A 255 -11.35 -11.15 -16.61
N THR A 256 -11.15 -12.44 -16.91
CA THR A 256 -9.87 -12.97 -17.42
C THR A 256 -9.48 -12.30 -18.74
N GLY A 257 -10.42 -12.22 -19.68
CA GLY A 257 -10.18 -11.61 -20.99
C GLY A 257 -9.97 -10.09 -20.90
N GLN A 258 -10.73 -9.42 -20.03
CA GLN A 258 -10.55 -7.98 -19.78
C GLN A 258 -9.17 -7.67 -19.22
N PHE A 259 -8.68 -8.46 -18.26
CA PHE A 259 -7.34 -8.27 -17.70
C PHE A 259 -6.23 -8.52 -18.72
N LEU A 260 -6.34 -9.58 -19.54
CA LEU A 260 -5.39 -9.85 -20.62
C LEU A 260 -5.34 -8.71 -21.63
N SER A 261 -6.49 -8.13 -22.00
CA SER A 261 -6.54 -6.95 -22.88
C SER A 261 -5.82 -5.75 -22.25
N LEU A 262 -6.01 -5.50 -20.96
CA LEU A 262 -5.32 -4.42 -20.25
C LEU A 262 -3.81 -4.64 -20.22
N LEU A 263 -3.35 -5.88 -19.97
CA LEU A 263 -1.93 -6.23 -20.05
C LEU A 263 -1.35 -5.96 -21.45
N SER A 264 -2.08 -6.32 -22.51
CA SER A 264 -1.65 -6.03 -23.89
C SER A 264 -1.57 -4.53 -24.15
N SER A 265 -2.56 -3.74 -23.72
CA SER A 265 -2.54 -2.28 -23.85
C SER A 265 -1.35 -1.64 -23.11
N VAL A 266 -1.08 -2.07 -21.87
CA VAL A 266 0.07 -1.57 -21.09
C VAL A 266 1.39 -2.02 -21.73
N ASN A 267 1.48 -3.23 -22.27
CA ASN A 267 2.67 -3.67 -22.98
C ASN A 267 2.97 -2.80 -24.21
N SER A 268 1.94 -2.41 -24.96
CA SER A 268 2.07 -1.48 -26.09
C SER A 268 2.46 -0.07 -25.63
N LEU A 269 1.92 0.39 -24.50
CA LEU A 269 2.29 1.69 -23.91
C LEU A 269 3.78 1.75 -23.53
N PHE A 270 4.37 0.62 -23.14
CA PHE A 270 5.77 0.55 -22.72
C PHE A 270 6.73 0.47 -23.92
N ASP A 271 6.23 0.23 -25.12
CA ASP A 271 7.05 0.01 -26.31
C ASP A 271 7.90 1.23 -26.67
N ASN A 272 9.21 1.04 -26.79
CA ASN A 272 10.21 2.10 -27.04
C ASN A 272 10.20 3.25 -26.01
N THR A 273 9.81 2.98 -24.75
CA THR A 273 9.83 3.97 -23.66
C THR A 273 10.72 3.53 -22.50
N GLU A 274 11.06 4.46 -21.61
CA GLU A 274 11.76 4.17 -20.35
C GLU A 274 10.92 3.30 -19.40
N LEU A 275 9.60 3.23 -19.61
CA LEU A 275 8.68 2.43 -18.80
C LEU A 275 8.98 0.92 -18.89
N ALA A 276 9.58 0.44 -19.98
CA ALA A 276 10.02 -0.95 -20.10
C ALA A 276 11.09 -1.36 -19.07
N GLN A 277 11.71 -0.39 -18.37
CA GLN A 277 12.68 -0.62 -17.31
C GLN A 277 12.04 -0.87 -15.95
N ILE A 278 10.73 -0.61 -15.79
CA ILE A 278 10.00 -0.76 -14.53
C ILE A 278 10.14 -2.19 -14.01
N LYS A 279 10.58 -2.34 -12.76
CA LYS A 279 10.63 -3.63 -12.07
C LYS A 279 9.63 -3.75 -10.92
N SER A 280 9.11 -2.63 -10.43
CA SER A 280 8.11 -2.63 -9.37
C SER A 280 6.78 -3.20 -9.86
N SER A 281 6.35 -4.29 -9.22
CA SER A 281 5.03 -4.87 -9.45
C SER A 281 3.91 -3.89 -9.10
N GLY A 282 4.07 -3.12 -8.01
CA GLY A 282 3.10 -2.12 -7.58
C GLY A 282 2.92 -0.99 -8.60
N LEU A 283 4.01 -0.51 -9.21
CA LEU A 283 3.94 0.51 -10.25
C LEU A 283 3.26 -0.03 -11.51
N LEU A 284 3.58 -1.26 -11.93
CA LEU A 284 2.93 -1.90 -13.05
C LEU A 284 1.42 -2.11 -12.80
N SER A 285 1.03 -2.52 -11.60
CA SER A 285 -0.38 -2.63 -11.21
C SER A 285 -1.11 -1.28 -11.33
N ALA A 286 -0.46 -0.16 -11.00
CA ALA A 286 -1.02 1.18 -11.17
C ALA A 286 -1.24 1.55 -12.65
N PHE A 287 -0.31 1.17 -13.55
CA PHE A 287 -0.51 1.34 -14.99
C PHE A 287 -1.74 0.60 -15.50
N ILE A 288 -1.93 -0.65 -15.10
CA ILE A 288 -3.10 -1.46 -15.50
C ILE A 288 -4.39 -0.83 -14.95
N TYR A 289 -4.36 -0.33 -13.71
CA TYR A 289 -5.49 0.38 -13.11
C TYR A 289 -5.87 1.64 -13.90
N TYR A 290 -4.90 2.53 -14.18
CA TYR A 290 -5.19 3.76 -14.91
C TYR A 290 -5.50 3.54 -16.39
N GLN A 291 -4.94 2.50 -17.00
CA GLN A 291 -5.27 2.09 -18.37
C GLN A 291 -6.76 1.74 -18.50
N HIS A 292 -7.35 1.13 -17.46
CA HIS A 292 -8.79 0.88 -17.42
C HIS A 292 -9.61 2.16 -17.23
N MET A 293 -9.14 3.11 -16.40
CA MET A 293 -9.89 4.33 -16.10
C MET A 293 -10.10 5.21 -17.33
N SER A 294 -9.02 5.59 -18.02
CA SER A 294 -9.09 6.28 -19.31
C SER A 294 -7.72 6.35 -20.00
N PRO A 295 -7.68 6.42 -21.34
CA PRO A 295 -6.43 6.65 -22.09
C PRO A 295 -5.71 7.94 -21.68
N GLN A 296 -6.46 9.00 -21.34
CA GLN A 296 -5.87 10.26 -20.88
C GLN A 296 -5.21 10.10 -19.51
N LYS A 297 -5.87 9.44 -18.55
CA LYS A 297 -5.35 9.33 -17.19
C LYS A 297 -4.07 8.48 -17.14
N VAL A 298 -4.01 7.39 -17.91
CA VAL A 298 -2.79 6.59 -18.02
C VAL A 298 -1.67 7.36 -18.73
N HIS A 299 -1.98 8.19 -19.72
CA HIS A 299 -0.97 9.02 -20.38
C HIS A 299 -0.35 10.05 -19.41
N LEU A 300 -1.19 10.77 -18.64
CA LEU A 300 -0.72 11.67 -17.60
C LEU A 300 0.11 10.94 -16.54
N PHE A 301 -0.30 9.72 -16.19
CA PHE A 301 0.47 8.87 -15.27
C PHE A 301 1.83 8.48 -15.85
N SER A 302 1.89 8.06 -17.12
CA SER A 302 3.14 7.77 -17.84
C SER A 302 4.09 8.97 -17.79
N ASN A 303 3.60 10.16 -18.15
CA ASN A 303 4.41 11.38 -18.19
C ASN A 303 4.92 11.73 -16.79
N TRP A 304 4.08 11.60 -15.76
CA TRP A 304 4.51 11.79 -14.37
C TRP A 304 5.59 10.78 -13.96
N VAL A 305 5.46 9.50 -14.31
CA VAL A 305 6.44 8.46 -13.98
C VAL A 305 7.78 8.73 -14.65
N VAL A 306 7.78 9.08 -15.94
CA VAL A 306 8.99 9.37 -16.72
C VAL A 306 9.66 10.66 -16.23
N LYS A 307 8.91 11.78 -16.16
CA LYS A 307 9.45 13.10 -15.77
C LYS A 307 10.10 13.09 -14.39
N ASN A 308 9.62 12.23 -13.48
CA ASN A 308 10.11 12.16 -12.10
C ASN A 308 10.98 10.91 -11.83
N HIS A 309 11.42 10.18 -12.86
CA HIS A 309 12.24 8.97 -12.73
C HIS A 309 11.66 7.90 -11.79
N ILE A 310 10.33 7.83 -11.67
CA ILE A 310 9.64 6.91 -10.75
C ILE A 310 9.78 5.45 -11.20
N PHE A 311 10.10 5.23 -12.49
CA PHE A 311 10.33 3.89 -13.03
C PHE A 311 11.53 3.16 -12.41
N GLU A 312 12.43 3.87 -11.71
CA GLU A 312 13.58 3.30 -11.00
C GLU A 312 13.20 2.69 -9.63
N LEU A 313 12.02 3.00 -9.10
CA LEU A 313 11.56 2.51 -7.81
C LEU A 313 11.25 1.00 -7.86
N THR A 314 11.60 0.27 -6.80
CA THR A 314 11.41 -1.19 -6.69
C THR A 314 10.33 -1.57 -5.68
N ASP A 315 10.33 -0.95 -4.51
CA ASP A 315 9.63 -1.45 -3.31
C ASP A 315 8.54 -0.49 -2.79
N MET A 316 7.58 -0.15 -3.64
CA MET A 316 6.41 0.63 -3.26
C MET A 316 5.10 -0.10 -3.55
N ARG A 317 4.10 0.10 -2.70
CA ARG A 317 2.79 -0.53 -2.86
C ARG A 317 1.95 0.23 -3.87
N VAL A 318 1.10 -0.50 -4.61
CA VAL A 318 0.20 0.09 -5.61
C VAL A 318 -0.71 1.18 -5.04
N ASP A 319 -1.24 0.99 -3.83
CA ASP A 319 -2.11 1.97 -3.17
C ASP A 319 -1.41 3.31 -2.91
N GLU A 320 -0.08 3.28 -2.68
CA GLU A 320 0.72 4.48 -2.46
C GLU A 320 0.92 5.26 -3.75
N PHE A 321 1.24 4.56 -4.86
CA PHE A 321 1.33 5.20 -6.18
C PHE A 321 0.00 5.83 -6.59
N ILE A 322 -1.10 5.09 -6.42
CA ILE A 322 -2.42 5.59 -6.79
C ILE A 322 -2.76 6.83 -5.97
N LYS A 323 -2.58 6.77 -4.64
CA LYS A 323 -2.87 7.88 -3.75
C LYS A 323 -2.02 9.13 -4.04
N ILE A 324 -0.72 8.97 -4.28
CA ILE A 324 0.18 10.08 -4.57
C ILE A 324 -0.22 10.74 -5.89
N PHE A 325 -0.35 9.94 -6.96
CA PHE A 325 -0.69 10.48 -8.26
C PHE A 325 -2.08 11.12 -8.28
N ASP A 326 -3.10 10.48 -7.70
CA ASP A 326 -4.45 11.05 -7.65
C ASP A 326 -4.46 12.41 -6.93
N LYS A 327 -3.69 12.57 -5.85
CA LYS A 327 -3.53 13.87 -5.17
C LYS A 327 -2.84 14.92 -6.04
N ILE A 328 -1.79 14.52 -6.76
CA ILE A 328 -1.09 15.43 -7.68
C ILE A 328 -2.03 15.84 -8.81
N ALA A 329 -2.70 14.88 -9.45
CA ALA A 329 -3.65 15.14 -10.53
C ALA A 329 -4.83 16.01 -10.07
N GLU A 330 -5.35 15.78 -8.86
CA GLU A 330 -6.38 16.63 -8.27
C GLU A 330 -5.89 18.06 -8.05
N SER A 331 -4.68 18.24 -7.52
CA SER A 331 -4.05 19.56 -7.38
C SER A 331 -3.87 20.24 -8.73
N LYS A 332 -3.41 19.51 -9.76
CA LYS A 332 -3.22 20.02 -11.12
C LYS A 332 -4.52 20.45 -11.79
N ARG A 333 -5.63 19.72 -11.55
CA ARG A 333 -6.96 20.14 -12.03
C ARG A 333 -7.45 21.45 -11.41
N LYS A 334 -6.91 21.86 -10.26
CA LYS A 334 -7.23 23.15 -9.62
C LYS A 334 -6.35 24.30 -10.15
N GLU A 335 -5.43 24.03 -11.07
CA GLU A 335 -4.62 25.06 -11.70
C GLU A 335 -5.33 25.64 -12.92
N VAL A 336 -5.35 26.97 -13.01
CA VAL A 336 -5.82 27.75 -14.16
C VAL A 336 -4.59 28.29 -14.87
N PHE A 337 -4.27 27.74 -16.03
CA PHE A 337 -3.17 28.22 -16.85
C PHE A 337 -3.61 29.49 -17.61
N ILE A 338 -2.90 30.59 -17.39
CA ILE A 338 -3.19 31.87 -18.03
C ILE A 338 -2.27 32.08 -19.22
N SER A 339 -2.87 32.00 -20.41
CA SER A 339 -2.22 32.24 -21.68
C SER A 339 -2.53 33.65 -22.16
N MET A 340 -1.56 34.55 -22.11
CA MET A 340 -1.74 35.93 -22.56
C MET A 340 -0.42 36.57 -22.99
N GLN A 341 -0.50 37.72 -23.66
CA GLN A 341 0.66 38.59 -23.79
C GLN A 341 0.94 39.25 -22.44
N PHE A 342 2.09 38.99 -21.83
CA PHE A 342 2.51 39.67 -20.60
C PHE A 342 3.26 40.95 -20.94
N SER A 343 2.58 42.09 -20.74
CA SER A 343 3.08 43.44 -21.01
C SER A 343 2.33 44.45 -20.16
N ASP A 344 2.83 45.69 -20.07
CA ASP A 344 2.20 46.76 -19.29
C ASP A 344 0.73 46.99 -19.71
N ASP A 345 0.43 46.91 -21.02
CA ASP A 345 -0.91 47.09 -21.58
C ASP A 345 -1.94 46.06 -21.08
N THR A 346 -1.48 44.85 -20.76
CA THR A 346 -2.33 43.70 -20.41
C THR A 346 -2.27 43.35 -18.93
N GLN A 347 -1.45 44.05 -18.16
CA GLN A 347 -1.30 43.82 -16.72
C GLN A 347 -2.64 43.91 -15.98
N GLN A 348 -3.48 44.88 -16.33
CA GLN A 348 -4.79 45.01 -15.68
C GLN A 348 -5.76 43.87 -16.03
N ASN A 349 -5.64 43.26 -17.21
CA ASN A 349 -6.41 42.05 -17.55
C ASN A 349 -5.95 40.88 -16.68
N PHE A 350 -4.63 40.72 -16.49
CA PHE A 350 -4.10 39.69 -15.60
C PHE A 350 -4.60 39.87 -14.17
N GLU A 351 -4.51 41.08 -13.61
CA GLU A 351 -5.03 41.37 -12.27
C GLU A 351 -6.54 41.08 -12.18
N ALA A 352 -7.32 41.36 -13.23
CA ALA A 352 -8.75 41.02 -13.26
C ALA A 352 -8.99 39.50 -13.23
N ILE A 353 -8.17 38.71 -13.93
CA ILE A 353 -8.24 37.24 -13.90
C ILE A 353 -7.89 36.72 -12.51
N LYS A 354 -6.79 37.21 -11.93
CA LYS A 354 -6.34 36.82 -10.61
C LYS A 354 -7.38 37.13 -9.54
N ASN A 355 -7.89 38.36 -9.52
CA ASN A 355 -8.95 38.76 -8.58
C ASN A 355 -10.22 37.90 -8.73
N ALA A 356 -10.57 37.47 -9.96
CA ALA A 356 -11.70 36.57 -10.16
C ALA A 356 -11.48 35.20 -9.50
N ILE A 357 -10.25 34.67 -9.54
CA ILE A 357 -9.86 33.42 -8.88
C ILE A 357 -9.83 33.60 -7.35
N ASP A 358 -9.20 34.65 -6.86
CA ASP A 358 -9.08 34.97 -5.43
C ASP A 358 -10.48 35.10 -4.80
N GLU A 359 -11.40 35.82 -5.45
CA GLU A 359 -12.76 35.96 -4.97
C GLU A 359 -13.58 34.67 -4.97
N ILE A 360 -13.25 33.70 -5.82
CA ILE A 360 -13.86 32.36 -5.75
C ILE A 360 -13.31 31.63 -4.54
N ASN A 361 -12.00 31.65 -4.34
CA ASN A 361 -11.39 31.01 -3.17
C ASN A 361 -11.91 31.61 -1.85
N ASP A 362 -12.06 32.93 -1.77
CA ASP A 362 -12.64 33.62 -0.60
C ASP A 362 -14.10 33.21 -0.36
N GLU A 363 -14.92 33.14 -1.41
CA GLU A 363 -16.33 32.78 -1.32
C GLU A 363 -16.55 31.34 -0.82
N PHE A 364 -15.60 30.44 -1.11
CA PHE A 364 -15.65 29.02 -0.73
C PHE A 364 -14.61 28.63 0.35
N ASN A 365 -14.08 29.61 1.10
CA ASN A 365 -13.14 29.43 2.23
C ASN A 365 -11.90 28.57 1.90
N GLU A 366 -11.22 28.82 0.77
CA GLU A 366 -10.02 28.09 0.29
C GLU A 366 -10.18 26.57 0.09
N ASN A 367 -11.34 25.97 0.36
CA ASN A 367 -11.57 24.53 0.23
C ASN A 367 -11.36 24.04 -1.22
N ILE A 368 -11.61 24.93 -2.18
CA ILE A 368 -11.38 24.65 -3.61
C ILE A 368 -9.90 24.80 -3.91
N GLY A 369 -9.29 25.93 -3.55
CA GLY A 369 -7.85 26.18 -3.68
C GLY A 369 -7.41 26.28 -5.15
N ILE A 370 -8.16 27.02 -5.96
CA ILE A 370 -7.82 27.29 -7.37
C ILE A 370 -6.57 28.17 -7.40
N ARG A 371 -5.63 27.87 -8.31
CA ARG A 371 -4.38 28.64 -8.44
C ARG A 371 -4.15 29.07 -9.87
N GLU A 372 -3.80 30.34 -10.05
CA GLU A 372 -3.34 30.84 -11.33
C GLU A 372 -1.90 30.40 -11.62
N ILE A 373 -1.61 30.05 -12.87
CA ILE A 373 -0.25 29.73 -13.32
C ILE A 373 0.09 30.54 -14.56
N ARG A 374 1.31 31.07 -14.58
CA ARG A 374 1.90 31.80 -15.71
C ARG A 374 3.28 31.27 -16.04
N ILE A 375 3.59 31.17 -17.33
CA ILE A 375 4.87 30.64 -17.79
C ILE A 375 6.07 31.55 -17.44
N ASP A 376 5.87 32.87 -17.42
CA ASP A 376 6.96 33.84 -17.20
C ASP A 376 7.46 33.90 -15.74
N GLN A 377 6.75 33.24 -14.81
CA GLN A 377 7.15 33.13 -13.40
C GLN A 377 8.02 31.90 -13.12
N PHE A 378 8.17 30.98 -14.08
CA PHE A 378 9.05 29.82 -13.93
C PHE A 378 10.50 30.27 -14.11
N ASN A 379 11.22 30.37 -12.98
CA ASN A 379 12.63 30.73 -12.98
C ASN A 379 13.50 29.48 -13.27
N THR A 380 13.44 28.98 -14.49
CA THR A 380 14.29 27.89 -14.96
C THR A 380 15.55 28.47 -15.62
N GLY A 381 16.72 27.90 -15.33
CA GLY A 381 18.00 28.43 -15.84
C GLY A 381 18.06 28.50 -17.38
N TYR A 382 19.07 29.20 -17.92
CA TYR A 382 19.24 29.54 -19.35
C TYR A 382 19.22 28.36 -20.37
N SER A 383 19.13 27.10 -19.93
CA SER A 383 19.22 25.90 -20.78
C SER A 383 17.94 25.06 -20.78
N TYR A 384 16.83 25.56 -20.24
CA TYR A 384 15.55 24.84 -20.17
C TYR A 384 14.65 25.19 -21.35
N ASP A 385 14.06 24.20 -22.03
CA ASP A 385 13.09 24.45 -23.10
C ASP A 385 11.74 24.83 -22.50
N ILE A 386 11.43 26.14 -22.55
CA ILE A 386 10.17 26.70 -22.06
C ILE A 386 8.97 26.07 -22.78
N ASN A 387 9.14 25.61 -24.03
CA ASN A 387 8.03 25.05 -24.80
C ASN A 387 7.50 23.76 -24.17
N ASP A 388 8.38 22.86 -23.73
CA ASP A 388 7.96 21.58 -23.13
C ASP A 388 7.14 21.80 -21.84
N GLU A 389 7.48 22.82 -21.06
CA GLU A 389 6.73 23.17 -19.85
C GLU A 389 5.35 23.76 -20.19
N ILE A 390 5.25 24.61 -21.22
CA ILE A 390 3.96 25.12 -21.71
C ILE A 390 3.05 23.96 -22.11
N LEU A 391 3.56 23.02 -22.93
CA LEU A 391 2.78 21.88 -23.39
C LEU A 391 2.36 21.01 -22.19
N SER A 392 3.25 20.77 -21.24
CA SER A 392 2.95 20.01 -20.02
C SER A 392 1.89 20.70 -19.14
N LEU A 393 1.93 22.03 -19.01
CA LEU A 393 0.91 22.79 -18.28
C LEU A 393 -0.45 22.69 -18.98
N ILE A 394 -0.48 22.80 -20.31
CA ILE A 394 -1.73 22.65 -21.08
C ILE A 394 -2.33 21.25 -20.91
N GLU A 395 -1.51 20.20 -20.90
CA GLU A 395 -1.96 18.82 -20.71
C GLU A 395 -2.49 18.55 -19.29
N THR A 396 -1.93 19.21 -18.27
CA THR A 396 -2.17 18.87 -16.86
C THR A 396 -3.09 19.82 -16.10
N CYS A 397 -3.19 21.09 -16.52
CA CYS A 397 -4.04 22.08 -15.87
C CYS A 397 -5.52 21.69 -15.98
N GLY A 398 -6.35 22.24 -15.09
CA GLY A 398 -7.80 22.11 -15.23
C GLY A 398 -8.32 22.97 -16.36
N LEU A 399 -7.99 24.26 -16.32
CA LEU A 399 -8.61 25.26 -17.17
C LEU A 399 -7.56 26.17 -17.81
N LEU A 400 -7.64 26.36 -19.13
CA LEU A 400 -6.89 27.39 -19.84
C LEU A 400 -7.72 28.68 -19.94
N VAL A 401 -7.23 29.80 -19.42
CA VAL A 401 -7.80 31.13 -19.69
C VAL A 401 -6.89 31.84 -20.69
N ALA A 402 -7.41 32.10 -21.89
CA ALA A 402 -6.64 32.63 -23.00
C ALA A 402 -7.08 34.05 -23.40
N ASP A 403 -6.18 35.03 -23.25
CA ASP A 403 -6.41 36.44 -23.59
C ASP A 403 -6.01 36.76 -25.03
N LEU A 404 -7.03 37.07 -25.85
CA LEU A 404 -6.88 37.42 -27.25
C LEU A 404 -6.70 38.92 -27.49
N SER A 405 -6.69 39.78 -26.46
CA SER A 405 -6.76 41.26 -26.59
C SER A 405 -5.59 41.93 -27.33
N LYS A 406 -4.53 41.20 -27.67
CA LYS A 406 -3.39 41.70 -28.47
C LYS A 406 -3.05 40.82 -29.67
N GLY A 407 -3.86 39.79 -29.96
CA GLY A 407 -3.61 38.87 -31.07
C GLY A 407 -2.29 38.10 -30.96
N ASN A 408 -1.84 37.80 -29.73
CA ASN A 408 -0.55 37.13 -29.50
C ASN A 408 -0.54 35.72 -30.11
N LYS A 409 0.36 35.49 -31.06
CA LYS A 409 0.49 34.22 -31.80
C LYS A 409 0.78 33.02 -30.91
N ASN A 410 1.46 33.20 -29.77
CA ASN A 410 1.72 32.11 -28.83
C ASN A 410 0.42 31.63 -28.18
N VAL A 411 -0.49 32.56 -27.84
CA VAL A 411 -1.82 32.22 -27.31
C VAL A 411 -2.61 31.37 -28.32
N TYR A 412 -2.52 31.69 -29.62
CA TYR A 412 -3.13 30.86 -30.67
C TYR A 412 -2.54 29.46 -30.74
N HIS A 413 -1.22 29.34 -30.62
CA HIS A 413 -0.54 28.05 -30.62
C HIS A 413 -1.00 27.19 -29.45
N GLU A 414 -1.07 27.76 -28.25
CA GLU A 414 -1.47 27.08 -27.02
C GLU A 414 -2.94 26.61 -27.07
N ILE A 415 -3.86 27.46 -27.54
CA ILE A 415 -5.26 27.07 -27.77
C ILE A 415 -5.34 25.96 -28.83
N GLY A 416 -4.61 26.11 -29.94
CA GLY A 416 -4.62 25.14 -31.02
C GLY A 416 -4.10 23.78 -30.58
N TYR A 417 -3.05 23.76 -29.75
CA TYR A 417 -2.50 22.55 -29.16
C TYR A 417 -3.52 21.88 -28.22
N LEU A 418 -4.15 22.63 -27.31
CA LEU A 418 -5.21 22.12 -26.43
C LEU A 418 -6.38 21.52 -27.23
N MET A 419 -6.84 22.22 -28.27
CA MET A 419 -7.90 21.72 -29.13
C MET A 419 -7.48 20.44 -29.87
N GLY A 420 -6.23 20.37 -30.33
CA GLY A 420 -5.65 19.17 -30.94
C GLY A 420 -5.61 17.99 -29.97
N LEU A 421 -5.14 18.21 -28.74
CA LEU A 421 -5.13 17.22 -27.66
C LEU A 421 -6.53 16.70 -27.37
N ASN A 422 -7.49 17.61 -27.15
CA ASN A 422 -8.88 17.25 -26.91
C ASN A 422 -9.44 16.39 -28.06
N LYS A 423 -9.16 16.77 -29.31
CA LYS A 423 -9.61 16.02 -30.48
C LYS A 423 -8.98 14.62 -30.55
N GLY A 424 -7.68 14.51 -30.30
CA GLY A 424 -6.96 13.24 -30.28
C GLY A 424 -7.42 12.30 -29.16
N GLN A 425 -7.85 12.87 -28.03
CA GLN A 425 -8.34 12.12 -26.86
C GLN A 425 -9.86 11.91 -26.86
N GLY A 426 -10.58 12.43 -27.85
CA GLY A 426 -12.05 12.33 -27.93
C GLY A 426 -12.79 13.18 -26.88
N LEU A 427 -12.15 14.22 -26.36
CA LEU A 427 -12.70 15.12 -25.35
C LEU A 427 -13.48 16.28 -25.99
N ASN A 428 -14.38 16.86 -25.21
CA ASN A 428 -15.02 18.11 -25.55
C ASN A 428 -14.05 19.29 -25.40
N HIS A 429 -14.38 20.41 -26.06
CA HIS A 429 -13.61 21.64 -26.01
C HIS A 429 -14.14 22.58 -24.90
N ASP A 430 -14.23 22.07 -23.68
CA ASP A 430 -14.80 22.75 -22.51
C ASP A 430 -13.78 23.12 -21.43
N ASN A 431 -12.50 22.78 -21.63
CA ASN A 431 -11.38 23.08 -20.73
C ASN A 431 -10.63 24.38 -21.06
N PHE A 432 -11.27 25.33 -21.73
CA PHE A 432 -10.72 26.67 -21.93
C PHE A 432 -11.77 27.78 -22.01
N ILE A 433 -11.36 29.00 -21.65
CA ILE A 433 -12.14 30.23 -21.79
C ILE A 433 -11.34 31.23 -22.62
N LEU A 434 -11.93 31.70 -23.72
CA LEU A 434 -11.36 32.78 -24.53
C LEU A 434 -11.88 34.13 -24.03
N ILE A 435 -10.98 35.07 -23.76
CA ILE A 435 -11.33 36.43 -23.35
C ILE A 435 -10.82 37.47 -24.36
N HIS A 436 -11.55 38.57 -24.51
CA HIS A 436 -11.09 39.76 -25.24
C HIS A 436 -11.60 41.02 -24.53
N ASN A 437 -10.70 41.94 -24.23
CA ASN A 437 -10.99 43.24 -23.65
C ASN A 437 -10.76 44.36 -24.67
N SER A 438 -11.85 44.98 -25.11
CA SER A 438 -11.84 46.07 -26.08
C SER A 438 -11.25 47.39 -25.56
N SER A 439 -10.97 47.52 -24.25
CA SER A 439 -10.18 48.65 -23.75
C SER A 439 -8.67 48.51 -24.02
N VAL A 440 -8.21 47.30 -24.35
CA VAL A 440 -6.79 46.97 -24.57
C VAL A 440 -6.49 46.71 -26.05
N GLY A 441 -7.46 46.17 -26.80
CA GLY A 441 -7.30 45.89 -28.23
C GLY A 441 -8.58 45.97 -29.03
N ASN A 442 -8.52 45.53 -30.29
CA ASN A 442 -9.64 45.52 -31.22
C ASN A 442 -9.93 44.10 -31.71
N ALA A 443 -11.08 43.55 -31.28
CA ALA A 443 -11.47 42.17 -31.58
C ALA A 443 -11.50 41.84 -33.07
N SER A 444 -11.78 42.79 -33.96
CA SER A 444 -11.80 42.53 -35.41
C SER A 444 -10.40 42.33 -36.01
N GLN A 445 -9.36 42.79 -35.31
CA GLN A 445 -7.95 42.65 -35.71
C GLN A 445 -7.26 41.54 -34.93
N ASP A 446 -7.59 41.41 -33.65
CA ASP A 446 -6.88 40.51 -32.73
C ASP A 446 -7.40 39.06 -32.79
N VAL A 447 -8.68 38.87 -33.13
CA VAL A 447 -9.33 37.54 -33.17
C VAL A 447 -9.31 36.99 -34.59
N GLY A 448 -8.46 36.01 -34.83
CA GLY A 448 -8.30 35.30 -36.09
C GLY A 448 -9.48 34.40 -36.39
N PHE A 449 -9.73 34.20 -37.68
CA PHE A 449 -10.91 33.51 -38.23
C PHE A 449 -11.26 32.18 -37.52
N ASN A 450 -10.26 31.35 -37.20
CA ASN A 450 -10.47 30.04 -36.60
C ASN A 450 -11.08 30.08 -35.17
N LEU A 451 -10.89 31.18 -34.44
CA LEU A 451 -11.43 31.34 -33.08
C LEU A 451 -12.71 32.18 -33.05
N VAL A 452 -13.06 32.87 -34.13
CA VAL A 452 -14.24 33.75 -34.21
C VAL A 452 -15.54 32.99 -33.94
N SER A 453 -15.63 31.73 -34.38
CA SER A 453 -16.80 30.88 -34.18
C SER A 453 -16.91 30.29 -32.78
N ILE A 454 -15.85 30.37 -31.97
CA ILE A 454 -15.83 29.88 -30.59
C ILE A 454 -16.34 30.99 -29.66
N LYS A 455 -17.15 30.61 -28.66
CA LYS A 455 -17.70 31.54 -27.66
C LYS A 455 -16.55 32.26 -26.95
N GLN A 456 -16.59 33.59 -26.96
CA GLN A 456 -15.62 34.46 -26.31
C GLN A 456 -16.31 35.33 -25.26
N LEU A 457 -15.64 35.50 -24.12
CA LEU A 457 -16.00 36.50 -23.14
C LEU A 457 -15.45 37.85 -23.62
N ARG A 458 -16.32 38.63 -24.29
CA ARG A 458 -16.00 39.97 -24.77
C ARG A 458 -16.45 41.03 -23.76
N VAL A 459 -15.53 41.89 -23.38
CA VAL A 459 -15.72 42.98 -22.43
C VAL A 459 -15.01 44.24 -22.92
N ASN A 460 -15.31 45.37 -22.28
CA ASN A 460 -14.75 46.69 -22.60
C ASN A 460 -14.08 47.35 -21.39
N ASP A 461 -13.98 46.64 -20.27
CA ASP A 461 -13.30 47.07 -19.06
C ASP A 461 -12.91 45.85 -18.20
N THR A 462 -11.96 46.06 -17.28
CA THR A 462 -11.37 45.02 -16.44
C THR A 462 -12.27 44.57 -15.30
N ASN A 463 -13.21 45.41 -14.84
CA ASN A 463 -14.17 45.02 -13.81
C ASN A 463 -15.24 44.07 -14.37
N SER A 464 -15.73 44.35 -15.57
CA SER A 464 -16.59 43.45 -16.34
C SER A 464 -15.88 42.13 -16.67
N LEU A 465 -14.58 42.18 -16.99
CA LEU A 465 -13.76 40.98 -17.19
C LEU A 465 -13.79 40.10 -15.94
N ARG A 466 -13.40 40.67 -14.79
CA ARG A 466 -13.36 40.00 -13.49
C ARG A 466 -14.70 39.32 -13.16
N LEU A 467 -15.80 40.09 -13.19
CA LEU A 467 -17.13 39.59 -12.80
C LEU A 467 -17.62 38.46 -13.73
N LYS A 468 -17.51 38.63 -15.05
CA LYS A 468 -18.00 37.60 -15.98
C LYS A 468 -17.11 36.36 -15.98
N LEU A 469 -15.79 36.53 -15.84
CA LEU A 469 -14.86 35.42 -15.81
C LEU A 469 -15.06 34.58 -14.56
N LYS A 470 -15.25 35.23 -13.41
CA LYS A 470 -15.62 34.58 -12.14
C LYS A 470 -16.80 33.61 -12.33
N GLU A 471 -17.87 34.04 -12.98
CA GLU A 471 -19.04 33.19 -13.24
C GLU A 471 -18.73 32.01 -14.18
N GLN A 472 -17.89 32.21 -15.21
CA GLN A 472 -17.51 31.10 -16.10
C GLN A 472 -16.61 30.08 -15.39
N ILE A 473 -15.68 30.53 -14.53
CA ILE A 473 -14.83 29.64 -13.73
C ILE A 473 -15.69 28.82 -12.76
N LYS A 474 -16.70 29.43 -12.11
CA LYS A 474 -17.67 28.71 -11.27
C LYS A 474 -18.40 27.61 -12.03
N ILE A 475 -18.91 27.93 -13.23
CA ILE A 475 -19.58 26.94 -14.08
C ILE A 475 -18.65 25.76 -14.41
N TYR A 476 -17.40 26.04 -14.78
CA TYR A 476 -16.42 25.00 -15.12
C TYR A 476 -16.13 24.07 -13.93
N TYR A 477 -15.91 24.63 -12.74
CA TYR A 477 -15.61 23.85 -11.53
C TYR A 477 -16.85 23.31 -10.80
N GLY A 478 -18.06 23.59 -11.28
CA GLY A 478 -19.32 23.11 -10.70
C GLY A 478 -19.64 23.72 -9.33
N LEU A 479 -19.37 25.02 -9.17
CA LEU A 479 -19.47 25.77 -7.91
C LEU A 479 -20.76 26.56 -7.75
#